data_AF-A0A5S9P8A9-F1
#
_entry.id   AF-A0A5S9P8A9-F1
#
_cell.length_a   1.000
_cell.length_b   1.000
_cell.length_c   1.000
_cell.angle_alpha   90.00
_cell.angle_beta   90.00
_cell.angle_gamma   90.00
#
_symmetry.space_group_name_H-M   'P 1'
#
loop_
_entity.id
_entity.type
_entity.pdbx_description
1 polymer ?
#
loop_
_entity_poly.entity_id
_entity_poly.type
_entity_poly.pdbx_seq_one_letter_code
_entity_poly.pdbx_strand_id
1 'polypeptide(L)'
;MAIRSTHKGDRAQLGPRVDRVVYDAVAANSGQYGADGIPMSQWVADLLAAIVGHPELMRELDGEDVAQILARALDNPELRRTHGRRREEGLPLAM
;
A
#
# COMPACT_ATOMS: atom_id res chain seq x y z
N MET A 1 2.96 -17.36 32.43
CA MET A 1 3.83 -16.93 31.32
C MET A 1 3.00 -17.05 30.04
N ALA A 2 2.47 -15.95 29.50
CA ALA A 2 1.60 -16.02 28.32
C ALA A 2 2.47 -16.26 27.08
N ILE A 3 2.28 -17.42 26.44
CA ILE A 3 2.92 -17.77 25.17
C ILE A 3 2.31 -16.83 24.13
N ARG A 4 3.07 -15.84 23.65
CA ARG A 4 2.64 -15.04 22.49
C ARG A 4 2.58 -16.00 21.30
N SER A 5 1.38 -16.19 20.76
CA SER A 5 1.22 -16.97 19.53
C SER A 5 2.04 -16.30 18.42
N THR A 6 3.08 -16.99 17.95
CA THR A 6 3.86 -16.58 16.77
C THR A 6 3.11 -16.90 15.48
N HIS A 7 2.01 -17.65 15.58
CA HIS A 7 1.15 -17.92 14.45
C HIS A 7 0.47 -16.62 14.05
N LYS A 8 0.85 -16.13 12.87
CA LYS A 8 0.29 -14.88 12.39
C LYS A 8 -1.23 -15.03 12.17
N GLY A 9 -1.81 -16.22 11.98
CA GLY A 9 -3.20 -16.43 11.55
C GLY A 9 -3.26 -16.86 10.08
N ASP A 10 -4.44 -17.21 9.57
CA ASP A 10 -4.65 -17.60 8.17
C ASP A 10 -4.26 -16.47 7.20
N ARG A 11 -3.36 -16.77 6.25
CA ARG A 11 -2.76 -15.77 5.35
C ARG A 11 -2.38 -16.39 4.01
N ALA A 12 -2.66 -15.64 2.95
CA ALA A 12 -2.04 -15.81 1.64
C ALA A 12 -0.93 -14.78 1.41
N GLN A 13 0.01 -15.08 0.52
CA GLN A 13 1.09 -14.18 0.14
C GLN A 13 0.79 -13.47 -1.18
N LEU A 14 0.93 -12.15 -1.18
CA LEU A 14 1.04 -11.37 -2.42
C LEU A 14 2.52 -11.21 -2.76
N GLY A 15 2.90 -11.53 -4.00
CA GLY A 15 4.27 -11.41 -4.52
C GLY A 15 4.40 -10.58 -5.80
N PRO A 16 3.80 -9.38 -5.89
CA PRO A 16 3.93 -8.55 -7.08
C PRO A 16 5.39 -8.14 -7.33
N ARG A 17 5.78 -8.08 -8.61
CA ARG A 17 7.06 -7.51 -9.03
C ARG A 17 6.85 -6.00 -9.24
N VAL A 18 7.36 -5.20 -8.32
CA VAL A 18 7.35 -3.74 -8.41
C VAL A 18 8.73 -3.23 -8.80
N ASP A 19 8.79 -2.06 -9.43
CA ASP A 19 10.06 -1.39 -9.73
C ASP A 19 10.86 -1.13 -8.44
N ARG A 20 12.19 -1.13 -8.57
CA ARG A 20 13.11 -0.91 -7.44
C ARG A 20 12.79 0.36 -6.67
N VAL A 21 12.50 1.46 -7.37
CA VAL A 21 12.13 2.74 -6.76
C VAL A 21 10.88 2.64 -5.88
N VAL A 22 9.91 1.82 -6.29
CA VAL A 22 8.68 1.59 -5.51
C VAL A 22 8.99 0.75 -4.28
N TYR A 23 9.79 -0.31 -4.44
CA TYR A 23 10.23 -1.14 -3.31
C TYR A 23 10.94 -0.29 -2.24
N ASP A 24 11.90 0.52 -2.65
CA ASP A 24 12.70 1.33 -1.73
C ASP A 24 11.84 2.39 -1.03
N ALA A 25 10.87 2.99 -1.75
CA ALA A 25 9.90 3.91 -1.15
C ALA A 25 8.99 3.22 -0.13
N VAL A 26 8.54 1.99 -0.40
CA VAL A 26 7.73 1.21 0.55
C VAL A 26 8.53 0.89 1.81
N ALA A 27 9.80 0.49 1.67
CA ALA A 27 10.68 0.23 2.80
C ALA A 27 10.96 1.50 3.63
N ALA A 28 11.18 2.65 2.97
CA ALA A 28 11.38 3.92 3.64
C ALA A 28 10.11 4.37 4.39
N ASN A 29 8.94 4.23 3.78
CA ASN A 29 7.67 4.58 4.40
C ASN A 29 7.39 3.71 5.62
N SER A 30 7.59 2.38 5.53
CA SER A 30 7.31 1.50 6.68
C SER A 30 8.15 1.85 7.91
N GLY A 31 9.38 2.34 7.71
CA GLY A 31 10.25 2.81 8.79
C GLY A 31 9.84 4.14 9.44
N GLN A 32 8.88 4.87 8.88
CA GLN A 32 8.38 6.14 9.44
C GLN A 32 7.24 5.97 10.46
N TYR A 33 6.68 4.78 10.56
CA TYR A 33 5.52 4.48 11.42
C TYR A 33 5.91 3.56 12.57
N GLY A 34 5.17 3.64 13.67
CA GLY A 34 5.50 2.94 14.91
C GLY A 34 6.73 3.53 15.63
N ALA A 35 6.96 3.10 16.88
CA ALA A 35 8.06 3.63 17.69
C ALA A 35 9.45 3.25 17.14
N ASP A 36 9.59 2.04 16.60
CA ASP A 36 10.85 1.48 16.10
C ASP A 36 10.84 1.20 14.58
N GLY A 37 9.81 1.67 13.87
CA GLY A 37 9.55 1.29 12.48
C GLY A 37 8.70 0.02 12.37
N ILE A 38 7.72 0.03 11.47
CA ILE A 38 6.91 -1.16 11.19
C ILE A 38 7.64 -2.03 10.17
N PRO A 39 7.73 -3.36 10.37
CA PRO A 39 8.25 -4.27 9.35
C PRO A 39 7.48 -4.10 8.04
N MET A 40 8.19 -3.92 6.92
CA MET A 40 7.59 -3.63 5.61
C MET A 40 6.41 -4.53 5.25
N SER A 41 6.54 -5.84 5.50
CA SER A 41 5.45 -6.81 5.24
C SER A 41 4.19 -6.59 6.08
N GLN A 42 4.33 -6.13 7.33
CA GLN A 42 3.20 -5.81 8.19
C GLN A 42 2.58 -4.47 7.82
N TRP A 43 3.41 -3.47 7.50
CA TRP A 43 2.94 -2.16 7.00
C TRP A 43 2.09 -2.32 5.73
N VAL A 44 2.57 -3.10 4.76
CA VAL A 44 1.81 -3.40 3.53
C VAL A 44 0.52 -4.17 3.85
N ALA A 45 0.57 -5.15 4.76
CA ALA A 45 -0.61 -5.93 5.13
C ALA A 45 -1.70 -5.06 5.78
N ASP A 46 -1.33 -4.15 6.68
CA ASP A 46 -2.27 -3.25 7.35
C ASP A 46 -2.87 -2.24 6.37
N LEU A 47 -2.03 -1.65 5.50
CA LEU A 47 -2.51 -0.72 4.48
C LEU A 47 -3.49 -1.41 3.51
N LEU A 48 -3.19 -2.65 3.09
CA LEU A 48 -4.09 -3.44 2.26
C LEU A 48 -5.40 -3.73 2.99
N ALA A 49 -5.33 -4.17 4.25
CA ALA A 49 -6.51 -4.46 5.06
C ALA A 49 -7.44 -3.24 5.14
N ALA A 50 -6.89 -2.04 5.37
CA ALA A 50 -7.67 -0.81 5.37
C ALA A 50 -8.30 -0.52 3.99
N ILE A 51 -7.51 -0.60 2.91
CA ILE A 51 -7.96 -0.29 1.54
C ILE A 51 -9.07 -1.24 1.08
N VAL A 52 -9.02 -2.52 1.46
CA VAL A 52 -10.04 -3.51 1.08
C VAL A 52 -11.24 -3.57 2.03
N GLY A 53 -11.27 -2.72 3.06
CA GLY A 53 -12.42 -2.61 3.97
C GLY A 53 -12.41 -3.56 5.17
N HIS A 54 -11.23 -4.02 5.61
CA HIS A 54 -11.02 -4.89 6.77
C HIS A 54 -10.07 -4.27 7.83
N PRO A 55 -10.36 -3.05 8.35
CA PRO A 55 -9.49 -2.39 9.31
C PRO A 55 -9.32 -3.18 10.62
N GLU A 56 -10.26 -4.06 10.96
CA GLU A 56 -10.19 -4.96 12.12
C GLU A 56 -9.02 -5.97 12.05
N LEU A 57 -8.40 -6.14 10.87
CA LEU A 57 -7.25 -7.03 10.68
C LEU A 57 -5.90 -6.31 10.77
N MET A 58 -5.91 -4.98 10.87
CA MET A 58 -4.70 -4.15 11.06
C MET A 58 -4.08 -4.45 12.43
N ARG A 59 -2.76 -4.28 12.54
CA ARG A 59 -2.02 -4.62 13.77
C ARG A 59 -1.15 -3.50 14.32
N GLU A 60 -0.48 -2.79 13.43
CA GLU A 60 0.56 -1.82 13.78
C GLU A 60 0.17 -0.42 13.30
N LEU A 61 -0.38 -0.29 12.09
CA LEU A 61 -0.97 0.98 11.64
C LEU A 61 -2.32 1.21 12.33
N ASP A 62 -2.64 2.48 12.56
CA ASP A 62 -3.99 2.91 12.93
C ASP A 62 -4.71 3.65 11.79
N GLY A 63 -5.95 4.08 12.06
CA GLY A 63 -6.77 4.77 11.05
C GLY A 63 -6.24 6.16 10.68
N GLU A 64 -5.54 6.84 11.59
CA GLU A 64 -4.94 8.15 11.32
C GLU A 64 -3.73 8.00 10.41
N ASP A 65 -2.88 7.01 10.66
CA ASP A 65 -1.75 6.67 9.80
C ASP A 65 -2.21 6.41 8.36
N VAL A 66 -3.23 5.56 8.19
CA VAL A 66 -3.77 5.22 6.87
C VAL A 66 -4.36 6.45 6.20
N ALA A 67 -5.13 7.27 6.92
CA ALA A 67 -5.68 8.51 6.37
C ALA A 67 -4.57 9.44 5.86
N GLN A 68 -3.48 9.57 6.63
CA GLN A 68 -2.34 10.39 6.25
C GLN A 68 -1.61 9.84 5.01
N ILE A 69 -1.42 8.52 4.93
CA ILE A 69 -0.82 7.86 3.75
C ILE A 69 -1.67 8.12 2.51
N LEU A 70 -2.98 7.93 2.59
CA LEU A 70 -3.89 8.12 1.47
C LEU A 70 -4.00 9.59 1.05
N ALA A 71 -4.02 10.53 2.01
CA ALA A 71 -4.00 11.95 1.71
C ALA A 71 -2.75 12.35 0.90
N ARG A 72 -1.56 11.91 1.34
CA ARG A 72 -0.30 12.14 0.61
C ARG A 72 -0.34 11.57 -0.82
N ALA A 73 -0.95 10.39 -1.01
CA ALA A 73 -1.12 9.81 -2.33
C ALA A 73 -2.08 10.64 -3.19
N LEU A 74 -3.23 11.05 -2.65
CA LEU A 74 -4.21 11.88 -3.35
C LEU A 74 -3.67 13.27 -3.69
N ASP A 75 -2.74 13.79 -2.91
CA ASP A 75 -2.03 15.05 -3.16
C ASP A 75 -0.94 14.95 -4.21
N ASN A 76 -0.58 13.74 -4.66
CA ASN A 76 0.37 13.57 -5.75
C ASN A 76 -0.22 14.12 -7.07
N PRO A 77 0.33 15.22 -7.62
CA PRO A 77 -0.22 15.83 -8.82
C PRO A 77 -0.11 14.92 -10.06
N GLU A 78 0.85 13.99 -10.10
CA GLU A 78 1.01 13.06 -11.22
C GLU A 78 -0.14 12.04 -11.30
N LEU A 79 -0.66 11.61 -10.14
CA LEU A 79 -1.84 10.72 -10.11
C LEU A 79 -3.08 11.42 -10.66
N ARG A 80 -3.19 12.74 -10.48
CA ARG A 80 -4.30 13.55 -11.02
C ARG A 80 -4.20 13.75 -12.54
N ARG A 81 -2.99 13.73 -13.12
CA ARG A 81 -2.76 13.99 -14.56
C ARG A 81 -3.01 12.78 -15.46
N THR A 82 -2.89 11.57 -14.94
CA THR A 82 -2.92 10.33 -15.75
C THR A 82 -4.31 9.91 -16.23
N HIS A 83 -5.39 10.56 -15.76
CA HIS A 83 -6.75 10.26 -16.21
C HIS A 83 -7.17 10.92 -17.55
N GLY A 84 -6.29 11.69 -18.21
CA GLY A 84 -6.65 12.50 -19.38
C GLY A 84 -5.99 12.16 -20.72
N ARG A 85 -5.14 11.13 -20.84
CA ARG A 85 -4.31 10.99 -22.06
C ARG A 85 -4.02 9.55 -22.54
N ARG A 86 -5.04 8.68 -22.59
CA ARG A 86 -4.92 7.38 -23.29
C ARG A 86 -6.24 6.79 -23.81
N ARG A 87 -6.99 7.54 -24.63
CA ARG A 87 -8.14 6.99 -25.40
C ARG A 87 -8.24 7.48 -26.86
N GLU A 88 -7.34 8.33 -27.34
CA GLU A 88 -7.34 8.75 -28.75
C GLU A 88 -5.90 8.78 -29.27
N GLU A 89 -5.43 7.65 -29.78
CA GLU A 89 -4.41 7.57 -30.84
C GLU A 89 -4.17 6.08 -31.10
N GLY A 90 -4.67 5.58 -32.23
CA GLY A 90 -4.32 4.26 -32.73
C GLY A 90 -5.47 3.30 -33.03
N LEU A 91 -6.50 3.74 -33.76
CA LEU A 91 -7.19 2.85 -34.69
C LEU A 91 -7.03 3.47 -36.08
N PRO A 92 -6.26 2.86 -37.00
CA PRO A 92 -6.34 3.29 -38.38
C PRO A 92 -7.74 2.94 -38.89
N LEU A 93 -8.45 3.92 -39.44
CA LEU A 93 -9.54 3.63 -40.39
C LEU A 93 -8.92 2.87 -41.56
N ALA A 94 -9.01 1.55 -41.54
CA ALA A 94 -8.93 0.76 -42.75
C ALA A 94 -10.25 0.95 -43.51
N MET A 95 -10.11 1.42 -44.75
CA MET A 95 -11.17 1.57 -45.76
C MET A 95 -11.92 0.27 -46.02
#